data_AF-A0A9W7LF63-F1
#
_entry.id   AF-A0A9W7LF63-F1
#
_cell.length_a   1.000
_cell.length_b   1.000
_cell.length_c   1.000
_cell.angle_alpha   90.00
_cell.angle_beta   90.00
_cell.angle_gamma   90.00
#
_symmetry.space_group_name_H-M   'P 1'
#
loop_
_entity.id
_entity.type
_entity.pdbx_description
1 polymer ?
#
loop_
_entity_poly.entity_id
_entity_poly.type
_entity_poly.pdbx_seq_one_letter_code
_entity_poly.pdbx_strand_id
1 'polypeptide(L)'
;MRHNVATGDVATDDAPQIAFYKENHNDEYIPFITFSTPAREDRDGICEDKQKDTNILTSININIVTYLKTSFISSSPLFQFLSILSSGYLTHATAFGSLSLGPLIAYSIVSTPGSLLFPHLAAAWNVGVFCGMSSPSIIPNYFYLTLLLLLLSIIWLSFLRYKILEGYGGRLGTTVFLATNLLLPALIIPTTSVNWAVYGAPTRTYPTSIAWQSALCTITASPFTAVLTLALRLGGRNLSNPVLAGNLSALLLTLPIVAIATSTFEFTDGLLEGVLIGSFVGMSGTDIIQNYIQFGAAGVLGAGWNLVFKPFFNGVVILGFEAMLGCALVVGGKGVGRMLKFKVDGGGGIPNP
;
A
#
# COMPACT_ATOMS: atom_id res chain seq x y z
N MET A 1 -67.26 -21.25 11.48
CA MET A 1 -66.67 -20.27 10.54
C MET A 1 -65.17 -20.48 10.52
N ARG A 2 -64.65 -21.11 9.47
CA ARG A 2 -63.22 -21.34 9.25
C ARG A 2 -62.76 -20.29 8.24
N HIS A 3 -61.81 -19.44 8.62
CA HIS A 3 -61.13 -18.56 7.67
C HIS A 3 -59.90 -19.29 7.13
N ASN A 4 -59.95 -19.60 5.83
CA ASN A 4 -58.80 -19.99 5.03
C ASN A 4 -58.01 -18.72 4.70
N VAL A 5 -56.74 -18.66 5.09
CA VAL A 5 -55.77 -17.71 4.56
C VAL A 5 -54.84 -18.50 3.65
N ALA A 6 -54.91 -18.19 2.35
CA ALA A 6 -53.99 -18.71 1.36
C ALA A 6 -52.66 -17.96 1.46
N THR A 7 -51.59 -18.67 1.79
CA THR A 7 -50.22 -18.18 1.63
C THR A 7 -49.76 -18.57 0.24
N GLY A 8 -49.54 -17.56 -0.62
CA GLY A 8 -48.94 -17.73 -1.93
C GLY A 8 -47.43 -17.96 -1.80
N ASP A 9 -46.94 -18.96 -2.52
CA ASP A 9 -45.51 -19.22 -2.69
C ASP A 9 -44.89 -18.10 -3.53
N VAL A 10 -43.98 -17.36 -2.93
CA VAL A 10 -43.09 -16.43 -3.63
C VAL A 10 -41.83 -17.20 -3.99
N ALA A 11 -41.59 -17.34 -5.30
CA ALA A 11 -40.33 -17.83 -5.85
C ALA A 11 -39.17 -16.94 -5.36
N THR A 12 -38.24 -17.51 -4.61
CA THR A 12 -36.98 -16.86 -4.25
C THR A 12 -35.98 -17.09 -5.39
N ASP A 13 -35.76 -16.05 -6.19
CA ASP A 13 -34.63 -15.93 -7.10
C ASP A 13 -33.29 -15.89 -6.33
N ASP A 14 -32.31 -16.58 -6.91
CA ASP A 14 -30.86 -16.37 -6.81
C ASP A 14 -30.23 -16.17 -5.42
N ALA A 15 -30.01 -17.28 -4.72
CA ALA A 15 -28.99 -17.34 -3.67
C ALA A 15 -27.58 -17.23 -4.29
N PRO A 16 -26.70 -16.34 -3.80
CA PRO A 16 -25.31 -16.28 -4.26
C PRO A 16 -24.59 -17.57 -3.88
N GLN A 17 -24.03 -18.25 -4.87
CA GLN A 17 -23.20 -19.43 -4.65
C GLN A 17 -21.99 -19.07 -3.79
N ILE A 18 -21.96 -19.62 -2.57
CA ILE A 18 -20.84 -19.55 -1.65
C ILE A 18 -19.74 -20.47 -2.19
N ALA A 19 -18.67 -19.88 -2.72
CA ALA A 19 -17.48 -20.61 -3.10
C ALA A 19 -16.76 -21.11 -1.84
N PHE A 20 -16.74 -22.42 -1.63
CA PHE A 20 -15.90 -23.05 -0.61
C PHE A 20 -14.48 -23.20 -1.15
N TYR A 21 -13.52 -22.53 -0.49
CA TYR A 21 -12.10 -22.77 -0.73
C TYR A 21 -11.64 -23.95 0.12
N LYS A 22 -11.13 -25.00 -0.53
CA LYS A 22 -10.44 -26.10 0.13
C LYS A 22 -8.95 -25.77 0.17
N GLU A 23 -8.42 -25.53 1.37
CA GLU A 23 -6.98 -25.35 1.61
C GLU A 23 -6.21 -26.59 1.12
N ASN A 24 -5.22 -26.38 0.26
CA ASN A 24 -4.28 -27.42 -0.16
C ASN A 24 -2.85 -26.95 0.16
N HIS A 25 -2.06 -27.83 0.75
CA HIS A 25 -0.86 -27.52 1.54
C HIS A 25 0.40 -27.11 0.74
N ASN A 26 0.26 -26.67 -0.51
CA ASN A 26 1.37 -26.16 -1.32
C ASN A 26 1.04 -24.73 -1.79
N ASP A 27 1.96 -23.79 -1.55
CA ASP A 27 1.86 -22.34 -1.80
C ASP A 27 1.76 -21.95 -3.29
N GLU A 28 0.82 -22.53 -4.04
CA GLU A 28 0.41 -22.10 -5.38
C GLU A 28 -1.10 -21.89 -5.42
N TYR A 29 -1.52 -20.63 -5.39
CA TYR A 29 -2.89 -20.25 -5.70
C TYR A 29 -3.12 -20.36 -7.21
N ILE A 30 -3.62 -21.51 -7.66
CA ILE A 30 -4.19 -21.67 -9.01
C ILE A 30 -5.66 -21.27 -8.94
N PRO A 31 -6.10 -20.15 -9.53
CA PRO A 31 -7.53 -19.91 -9.73
C PRO A 31 -8.02 -20.87 -10.81
N PHE A 32 -8.63 -21.99 -10.40
CA PHE A 32 -9.39 -22.85 -11.30
C PHE A 32 -10.77 -22.22 -11.50
N ILE A 33 -10.94 -21.46 -12.58
CA ILE A 33 -12.26 -21.03 -13.03
C ILE A 33 -12.87 -22.20 -13.81
N THR A 34 -13.55 -23.10 -13.12
CA THR A 34 -14.48 -24.02 -13.78
C THR A 34 -15.72 -23.25 -14.20
N PHE A 35 -15.85 -22.98 -15.50
CA PHE A 35 -17.15 -22.62 -16.07
C PHE A 35 -18.01 -23.88 -16.07
N SER A 36 -18.91 -24.03 -15.09
CA SER A 36 -20.01 -24.98 -15.20
C SER A 36 -20.99 -24.43 -16.24
N THR A 37 -20.86 -24.84 -17.49
CA THR A 37 -21.95 -24.69 -18.46
C THR A 37 -23.14 -25.48 -17.92
N PRO A 38 -24.32 -24.87 -17.72
CA PRO A 38 -25.51 -25.62 -17.36
C PRO A 38 -25.73 -26.69 -18.43
N ALA A 39 -25.92 -27.94 -17.99
CA ALA A 39 -26.22 -29.05 -18.87
C ALA A 39 -27.56 -28.75 -19.56
N ARG A 40 -27.48 -28.24 -20.80
CA ARG A 40 -28.65 -28.10 -21.67
C ARG A 40 -28.93 -29.48 -22.25
N GLU A 41 -30.01 -30.08 -21.78
CA GLU A 41 -30.50 -31.39 -22.22
C GLU A 41 -31.14 -31.24 -23.61
N ASP A 42 -30.34 -30.94 -24.63
CA ASP A 42 -30.80 -30.92 -26.02
C ASP A 42 -30.76 -32.36 -26.56
N ARG A 43 -31.94 -32.99 -26.57
CA ARG A 43 -32.24 -34.08 -27.50
C ARG A 43 -32.22 -33.49 -28.89
N ASP A 44 -31.15 -33.76 -29.64
CA ASP A 44 -31.20 -34.24 -31.02
C ASP A 44 -29.75 -34.36 -31.50
N GLY A 45 -29.34 -35.61 -31.72
CA GLY A 45 -27.98 -35.91 -32.16
C GLY A 45 -27.78 -35.49 -33.61
N ILE A 46 -26.85 -34.57 -33.85
CA ILE A 46 -26.01 -34.47 -35.05
C ILE A 46 -24.69 -33.76 -34.67
N CYS A 47 -23.59 -34.48 -34.84
CA CYS A 47 -22.20 -34.03 -35.04
C CYS A 47 -21.75 -32.64 -34.52
N GLU A 48 -21.30 -32.53 -33.27
CA GLU A 48 -20.64 -31.31 -32.73
C GLU A 48 -19.29 -31.54 -32.02
N ASP A 49 -18.62 -32.68 -32.23
CA ASP A 49 -17.38 -33.02 -31.50
C ASP A 49 -16.14 -32.19 -31.86
N LYS A 50 -16.13 -31.43 -32.97
CA LYS A 50 -14.94 -30.66 -33.39
C LYS A 50 -14.92 -29.20 -32.95
N GLN A 51 -16.02 -28.65 -32.47
CA GLN A 51 -16.10 -27.23 -32.11
C GLN A 51 -15.69 -26.97 -30.64
N LYS A 52 -15.76 -28.00 -29.80
CA LYS A 52 -15.44 -27.93 -28.37
C LYS A 52 -13.93 -27.86 -28.10
N ASP A 53 -13.13 -28.58 -28.89
CA ASP A 53 -11.67 -28.64 -28.71
C ASP A 53 -10.96 -27.35 -29.11
N THR A 54 -11.47 -26.64 -30.13
CA THR A 54 -10.86 -25.39 -30.60
C THR A 54 -10.99 -24.28 -29.57
N ASN A 55 -12.12 -24.20 -28.84
CA ASN A 55 -12.35 -23.20 -27.79
C ASN A 55 -11.54 -23.45 -26.51
N ILE A 56 -11.22 -24.72 -26.23
CA ILE A 56 -10.35 -25.09 -25.10
C ILE A 56 -8.90 -24.68 -25.41
N LEU A 57 -8.42 -24.90 -26.65
CA LEU A 57 -7.06 -24.53 -27.03
C LEU A 57 -6.84 -23.01 -27.10
N THR A 58 -7.81 -22.22 -27.58
CA THR A 58 -7.69 -20.74 -27.57
C THR A 58 -7.75 -20.15 -26.16
N SER A 59 -8.60 -20.68 -25.28
CA SER A 59 -8.68 -20.19 -23.89
C SER A 59 -7.41 -20.53 -23.08
N ILE A 60 -6.79 -21.70 -23.31
CA ILE A 60 -5.52 -22.07 -22.69
C ILE A 60 -4.37 -21.16 -23.19
N ASN A 61 -4.31 -20.87 -24.49
CA ASN A 61 -3.23 -20.06 -25.07
C ASN A 61 -3.28 -18.59 -24.59
N ILE A 62 -4.48 -18.00 -24.49
CA ILE A 62 -4.64 -16.61 -24.01
C ILE A 62 -4.24 -16.49 -22.54
N ASN A 63 -4.57 -17.48 -21.71
CA ASN A 63 -4.21 -17.48 -20.29
C ASN A 63 -2.69 -17.63 -20.10
N ILE A 64 -2.03 -18.51 -20.86
CA ILE A 64 -0.57 -18.71 -20.76
C ILE A 64 0.20 -17.46 -21.21
N VAL A 65 -0.18 -16.83 -22.33
CA VAL A 65 0.50 -15.62 -22.81
C VAL A 65 0.29 -14.43 -21.86
N THR A 66 -0.91 -14.29 -21.30
CA THR A 66 -1.21 -13.24 -20.32
C THR A 66 -0.47 -13.49 -19.01
N TYR A 67 -0.39 -14.74 -18.54
CA TYR A 67 0.31 -15.15 -17.33
C TYR A 67 1.84 -15.02 -17.46
N LEU A 68 2.40 -15.39 -18.61
CA LEU A 68 3.84 -15.23 -18.87
C LEU A 68 4.20 -13.75 -19.01
N LYS A 69 3.41 -12.92 -19.69
CA LYS A 69 3.66 -11.47 -19.76
C LYS A 69 3.57 -10.79 -18.39
N THR A 70 2.61 -11.19 -17.55
CA THR A 70 2.48 -10.61 -16.20
C THR A 70 3.55 -11.12 -15.24
N SER A 71 3.90 -12.41 -15.27
CA SER A 71 4.90 -12.98 -14.34
C SER A 71 6.34 -12.59 -14.67
N PHE A 72 6.72 -12.48 -15.95
CA PHE A 72 8.08 -12.10 -16.36
C PHE A 72 8.36 -10.60 -16.19
N ILE A 73 7.36 -9.74 -16.40
CA ILE A 73 7.50 -8.29 -16.25
C ILE A 73 7.36 -7.86 -14.77
N SER A 74 6.51 -8.54 -13.99
CA SER A 74 6.21 -8.16 -12.60
C SER A 74 7.37 -8.33 -11.62
N SER A 75 8.35 -9.19 -11.92
CA SER A 75 9.34 -9.62 -10.92
C SER A 75 10.75 -9.16 -11.21
N SER A 76 10.99 -8.49 -12.35
CA SER A 76 12.34 -8.08 -12.70
C SER A 76 12.82 -6.96 -11.75
N PRO A 77 13.96 -7.13 -11.05
CA PRO A 77 14.50 -6.09 -10.19
C PRO A 77 14.74 -4.77 -10.94
N LEU A 78 15.01 -4.87 -12.24
CA LEU A 78 15.19 -3.73 -13.12
C LEU A 78 13.92 -2.88 -13.28
N PHE A 79 12.74 -3.50 -13.49
CA PHE A 79 11.49 -2.76 -13.61
C PHE A 79 11.11 -2.07 -12.29
N GLN A 80 11.37 -2.72 -11.15
CA GLN A 80 11.14 -2.10 -9.85
C GLN A 80 12.06 -0.90 -9.61
N PHE A 81 13.34 -1.05 -9.95
CA PHE A 81 14.33 0.03 -9.89
C PHE A 81 13.92 1.22 -10.76
N LEU A 82 13.57 0.97 -12.03
CA LEU A 82 13.12 2.01 -12.96
C LEU A 82 11.81 2.66 -12.50
N SER A 83 10.92 1.89 -11.88
CA SER A 83 9.66 2.39 -11.32
C SER A 83 9.91 3.35 -10.16
N ILE A 84 10.82 3.02 -9.23
CA ILE A 84 11.20 3.90 -8.11
C ILE A 84 11.83 5.19 -8.62
N LEU A 85 12.76 5.08 -9.57
CA LEU A 85 13.42 6.27 -10.15
C LEU A 85 12.39 7.19 -10.83
N SER A 86 11.63 6.65 -11.77
CA SER A 86 10.68 7.44 -12.57
C SER A 86 9.61 8.10 -11.71
N SER A 87 9.00 7.37 -10.77
CA SER A 87 7.97 7.94 -9.89
C SER A 87 8.54 8.95 -8.91
N GLY A 88 9.77 8.75 -8.42
CA GLY A 88 10.46 9.69 -7.55
C GLY A 88 10.75 11.03 -8.22
N TYR A 89 11.32 11.02 -9.44
CA TYR A 89 11.53 12.26 -10.20
C TYR A 89 10.21 12.93 -10.56
N LEU A 90 9.23 12.16 -11.03
CA LEU A 90 7.93 12.71 -11.43
C LEU A 90 7.24 13.38 -10.23
N THR A 91 7.29 12.77 -9.05
CA THR A 91 6.70 13.34 -7.83
C THR A 91 7.47 14.58 -7.37
N HIS A 92 8.80 14.55 -7.40
CA HIS A 92 9.59 15.71 -7.00
C HIS A 92 9.38 16.90 -7.94
N ALA A 93 9.35 16.66 -9.26
CA ALA A 93 9.11 17.67 -10.28
C ALA A 93 7.69 18.24 -10.21
N THR A 94 6.68 17.42 -9.89
CA THR A 94 5.29 17.90 -9.71
C THR A 94 5.10 18.65 -8.39
N ALA A 95 5.79 18.24 -7.32
CA ALA A 95 5.70 18.86 -6.00
C ALA A 95 6.41 20.21 -5.93
N PHE A 96 7.65 20.31 -6.44
CA PHE A 96 8.54 21.46 -6.25
C PHE A 96 9.03 22.10 -7.54
N GLY A 97 8.75 21.49 -8.69
CA GLY A 97 9.07 22.06 -10.00
C GLY A 97 7.98 23.01 -10.49
N SER A 98 7.76 23.01 -11.80
CA SER A 98 6.92 24.01 -12.50
C SER A 98 5.47 24.08 -12.02
N LEU A 99 4.91 22.99 -11.50
CA LEU A 99 3.51 22.96 -11.05
C LEU A 99 3.34 23.39 -9.58
N SER A 100 4.40 23.26 -8.75
CA SER A 100 4.41 23.66 -7.33
C SER A 100 3.14 23.25 -6.55
N LEU A 101 2.60 22.05 -6.83
CA LEU A 101 1.33 21.58 -6.26
C LEU A 101 1.44 21.20 -4.77
N GLY A 102 2.65 21.24 -4.23
CA GLY A 102 2.95 20.73 -2.91
C GLY A 102 3.02 19.20 -2.87
N PRO A 103 3.67 18.63 -1.84
CA PRO A 103 4.03 17.21 -1.82
C PRO A 103 2.83 16.27 -1.83
N LEU A 104 1.73 16.64 -1.17
CA LEU A 104 0.56 15.76 -0.99
C LEU A 104 -0.31 15.65 -2.23
N ILE A 105 -0.50 16.76 -2.94
CA ILE A 105 -1.25 16.77 -4.19
C ILE A 105 -0.42 16.05 -5.26
N ALA A 106 0.89 16.32 -5.34
CA ALA A 106 1.82 15.62 -6.20
C ALA A 106 1.79 14.10 -5.96
N TYR A 107 1.86 13.66 -4.69
CA TYR A 107 1.70 12.26 -4.32
C TYR A 107 0.41 11.65 -4.88
N SER A 108 -0.72 12.32 -4.68
CA SER A 108 -2.02 11.77 -5.08
C SER A 108 -2.16 11.65 -6.60
N ILE A 109 -1.65 12.64 -7.34
CA ILE A 109 -1.65 12.69 -8.81
C ILE A 109 -0.69 11.66 -9.42
N VAL A 110 0.47 11.43 -8.81
CA VAL A 110 1.47 10.50 -9.37
C VAL A 110 1.21 9.07 -8.92
N SER A 111 0.84 8.87 -7.66
CA SER A 111 0.65 7.56 -7.07
C SER A 111 -0.59 6.84 -7.59
N THR A 112 -1.74 7.50 -7.64
CA THR A 112 -3.02 6.85 -7.99
C THR A 112 -3.01 6.31 -9.41
N PRO A 113 -2.66 7.11 -10.45
CA PRO A 113 -2.57 6.61 -11.82
C PRO A 113 -1.47 5.58 -11.99
N GLY A 114 -0.30 5.77 -11.38
CA GLY A 114 0.79 4.78 -11.46
C GLY A 114 0.40 3.42 -10.88
N SER A 115 -0.32 3.42 -9.75
CA SER A 115 -0.82 2.20 -9.11
C SER A 115 -1.94 1.53 -9.91
N LEU A 116 -2.74 2.32 -10.63
CA LEU A 116 -3.81 1.82 -11.50
C LEU A 116 -3.26 1.24 -12.81
N LEU A 117 -2.30 1.92 -13.44
CA LEU A 117 -1.67 1.51 -14.69
C LEU A 117 -0.71 0.34 -14.51
N PHE A 118 0.01 0.30 -13.39
CA PHE A 118 1.03 -0.70 -13.10
C PHE A 118 0.79 -1.36 -11.73
N PRO A 119 -0.32 -2.11 -11.56
CA PRO A 119 -0.70 -2.66 -10.25
C PRO A 119 0.37 -3.59 -9.65
N HIS A 120 1.13 -4.28 -10.50
CA HIS A 120 2.24 -5.15 -10.11
C HIS A 120 3.49 -4.38 -9.63
N LEU A 121 3.67 -3.13 -10.07
CA LEU A 121 4.73 -2.24 -9.60
C LEU A 121 4.24 -1.24 -8.56
N ALA A 122 2.96 -1.28 -8.15
CA ALA A 122 2.35 -0.24 -7.31
C ALA A 122 3.16 0.03 -6.03
N ALA A 123 3.70 -1.00 -5.38
CA ALA A 123 4.54 -0.86 -4.19
C ALA A 123 5.86 -0.12 -4.50
N ALA A 124 6.61 -0.58 -5.52
CA ALA A 124 7.86 0.06 -5.95
C ALA A 124 7.63 1.50 -6.43
N TRP A 125 6.58 1.71 -7.22
CA TRP A 125 6.13 3.03 -7.67
C TRP A 125 5.90 3.95 -6.47
N ASN A 126 5.10 3.53 -5.49
CA ASN A 126 4.78 4.33 -4.32
C ASN A 126 6.00 4.66 -3.46
N VAL A 127 6.93 3.72 -3.30
CA VAL A 127 8.20 3.96 -2.60
C VAL A 127 8.95 5.13 -3.24
N GLY A 128 9.05 5.16 -4.57
CA GLY A 128 9.62 6.30 -5.29
C GLY A 128 8.80 7.58 -5.09
N VAL A 129 7.47 7.53 -5.16
CA VAL A 129 6.60 8.70 -4.93
C VAL A 129 6.85 9.30 -3.56
N PHE A 130 6.80 8.50 -2.49
CA PHE A 130 7.05 8.97 -1.12
C PHE A 130 8.43 9.61 -0.96
N CYS A 131 9.44 9.05 -1.62
CA CYS A 131 10.77 9.64 -1.65
C CYS A 131 10.79 11.00 -2.35
N GLY A 132 10.11 11.12 -3.49
CA GLY A 132 10.01 12.37 -4.26
C GLY A 132 9.27 13.51 -3.55
N MET A 133 8.43 13.19 -2.56
CA MET A 133 7.77 14.18 -1.69
C MET A 133 8.74 14.90 -0.73
N SER A 134 9.98 14.40 -0.58
CA SER A 134 10.96 14.98 0.34
C SER A 134 11.28 16.42 -0.07
N SER A 135 11.27 17.33 0.91
CA SER A 135 11.47 18.75 0.66
C SER A 135 12.86 19.06 0.09
N PRO A 136 13.01 20.17 -0.66
CA PRO A 136 14.32 20.66 -1.09
C PRO A 136 15.28 20.97 0.06
N SER A 137 14.76 21.13 1.29
CA SER A 137 15.59 21.28 2.50
C SER A 137 16.33 19.98 2.88
N ILE A 138 15.77 18.82 2.52
CA ILE A 138 16.38 17.50 2.71
C ILE A 138 17.17 17.10 1.47
N ILE A 139 16.65 17.41 0.29
CA ILE A 139 17.23 17.06 -1.01
C ILE A 139 17.60 18.36 -1.75
N PRO A 140 18.83 18.87 -1.60
CA PRO A 140 19.20 20.18 -2.13
C PRO A 140 19.15 20.29 -3.67
N ASN A 141 19.35 19.17 -4.37
CA ASN A 141 19.41 19.13 -5.83
C ASN A 141 19.06 17.75 -6.39
N TYR A 142 18.86 17.68 -7.71
CA TYR A 142 18.54 16.42 -8.41
C TYR A 142 19.64 15.36 -8.32
N PHE A 143 20.90 15.73 -8.08
CA PHE A 143 21.97 14.76 -7.86
C PHE A 143 21.74 13.99 -6.56
N TYR A 144 21.45 14.68 -5.45
CA TYR A 144 21.09 14.03 -4.18
C TYR A 144 19.77 13.25 -4.28
N LEU A 145 18.81 13.71 -5.09
CA LEU A 145 17.59 12.93 -5.38
C LEU A 145 17.93 11.61 -6.06
N THR A 146 18.79 11.65 -7.07
CA THR A 146 19.26 10.44 -7.79
C THR A 146 19.88 9.46 -6.81
N LEU A 147 20.81 9.95 -5.99
CA LEU A 147 21.52 9.14 -5.00
C LEU A 147 20.57 8.52 -3.98
N LEU A 148 19.60 9.29 -3.49
CA LEU A 148 18.58 8.81 -2.57
C LEU A 148 17.72 7.71 -3.23
N LEU A 149 17.27 7.89 -4.47
CA LEU A 149 16.47 6.89 -5.19
C LEU A 149 17.26 5.61 -5.50
N LEU A 150 18.58 5.72 -5.73
CA LEU A 150 19.47 4.55 -5.85
C LEU A 150 19.54 3.78 -4.53
N LEU A 151 19.83 4.45 -3.41
CA LEU A 151 19.87 3.84 -2.08
C LEU A 151 18.52 3.21 -1.71
N LEU A 152 17.43 3.92 -1.97
CA LEU A 152 16.08 3.44 -1.72
C LEU A 152 15.75 2.19 -2.53
N SER A 153 16.18 2.14 -3.80
CA SER A 153 15.99 0.94 -4.63
C SER A 153 16.74 -0.26 -4.08
N ILE A 154 17.98 -0.07 -3.59
CA ILE A 154 18.77 -1.13 -2.95
C ILE A 154 18.06 -1.63 -1.69
N ILE A 155 17.58 -0.73 -0.83
CA ILE A 155 16.83 -1.09 0.39
C ILE A 155 15.55 -1.83 0.02
N TRP A 156 14.77 -1.31 -0.93
CA TRP A 156 13.50 -1.90 -1.34
C TRP A 156 13.67 -3.31 -1.91
N LEU A 157 14.63 -3.50 -2.82
CA LEU A 157 14.95 -4.83 -3.37
C LEU A 157 15.43 -5.79 -2.29
N SER A 158 16.19 -5.30 -1.30
CA SER A 158 16.60 -6.11 -0.15
C SER A 158 15.40 -6.52 0.71
N PHE A 159 14.48 -5.60 0.98
CA PHE A 159 13.26 -5.90 1.72
C PHE A 159 12.41 -6.95 1.01
N LEU A 160 12.33 -6.91 -0.32
CA LEU A 160 11.63 -7.92 -1.11
C LEU A 160 12.34 -9.27 -1.06
N ARG A 161 13.66 -9.28 -1.29
CA ARG A 161 14.45 -10.52 -1.31
C ARG A 161 14.39 -11.26 0.03
N TYR A 162 14.48 -10.54 1.14
CA TYR A 162 14.50 -11.10 2.49
C TYR A 162 13.14 -11.07 3.19
N LYS A 163 12.06 -10.73 2.48
CA LYS A 163 10.68 -10.66 3.03
C LYS A 163 10.56 -9.81 4.30
N ILE A 164 11.37 -8.76 4.41
CA ILE A 164 11.40 -7.88 5.58
C ILE A 164 10.07 -7.11 5.65
N LEU A 165 9.39 -7.23 6.81
CA LEU A 165 8.09 -6.60 7.09
C LEU A 165 6.99 -6.95 6.08
N GLU A 166 7.05 -8.15 5.48
CA GLU A 166 6.00 -8.65 4.60
C GLU A 166 4.63 -8.62 5.31
N GLY A 167 3.62 -8.09 4.61
CA GLY A 167 2.26 -7.90 5.13
C GLY A 167 2.08 -6.72 6.10
N TYR A 168 3.12 -6.05 6.60
CA TYR A 168 2.91 -4.91 7.51
C TYR A 168 2.56 -3.63 6.74
N GLY A 169 1.49 -2.95 7.17
CA GLY A 169 1.21 -1.58 6.78
C GLY A 169 2.36 -0.68 7.17
N GLY A 170 2.70 0.28 6.30
CA GLY A 170 3.84 1.17 6.54
C GLY A 170 5.22 0.61 6.14
N ARG A 171 5.32 -0.62 5.61
CA ARG A 171 6.58 -1.14 5.04
C ARG A 171 7.19 -0.19 4.00
N LEU A 172 6.36 0.35 3.09
CA LEU A 172 6.81 1.28 2.04
C LEU A 172 7.41 2.55 2.65
N GLY A 173 6.75 3.14 3.65
CA GLY A 173 7.26 4.33 4.31
C GLY A 173 8.46 4.03 5.22
N THR A 174 8.59 2.81 5.75
CA THR A 174 9.77 2.39 6.50
C THR A 174 11.01 2.35 5.61
N THR A 175 10.93 1.82 4.39
CA THR A 175 12.08 1.82 3.47
C THR A 175 12.49 3.23 3.08
N VAL A 176 11.52 4.12 2.87
CA VAL A 176 11.77 5.53 2.58
C VAL A 176 12.36 6.24 3.80
N PHE A 177 11.85 5.98 5.00
CA PHE A 177 12.41 6.52 6.24
C PHE A 177 13.89 6.15 6.41
N LEU A 178 14.24 4.87 6.21
CA LEU A 178 15.63 4.40 6.31
C LEU A 178 16.53 5.10 5.28
N ALA A 179 16.07 5.22 4.03
CA ALA A 179 16.83 5.88 2.97
C ALA A 179 17.01 7.39 3.26
N THR A 180 15.92 8.10 3.53
CA THR A 180 15.87 9.56 3.61
C THR A 180 16.45 10.10 4.92
N ASN A 181 16.26 9.39 6.04
CA ASN A 181 16.61 9.93 7.37
C ASN A 181 17.84 9.29 8.01
N LEU A 182 18.23 8.10 7.58
CA LEU A 182 19.42 7.44 8.11
C LEU A 182 20.54 7.43 7.07
N LEU A 183 20.31 6.83 5.91
CA LEU A 183 21.38 6.61 4.93
C LEU A 183 21.81 7.90 4.22
N LEU A 184 20.86 8.69 3.73
CA LEU A 184 21.19 9.91 2.99
C LEU A 184 21.93 10.92 3.88
N PRO A 185 21.48 11.25 5.11
CA PRO A 185 22.23 12.13 5.99
C PRO A 185 23.60 11.54 6.30
N ALA A 186 23.71 10.25 6.64
CA ALA A 186 25.00 9.61 6.91
C ALA A 186 26.00 9.79 5.76
N LEU A 187 25.52 9.76 4.52
CA LEU A 187 26.34 9.94 3.32
C LEU A 187 26.65 11.42 3.01
N ILE A 188 25.75 12.34 3.35
CA ILE A 188 25.89 13.79 3.08
C ILE A 188 26.61 14.51 4.23
N ILE A 189 26.65 13.97 5.45
CA ILE A 189 27.35 14.57 6.62
C ILE A 189 28.74 15.12 6.26
N PRO A 190 29.62 14.39 5.54
CA PRO A 190 30.96 14.89 5.19
C PRO A 190 30.93 16.15 4.31
N THR A 191 29.85 16.39 3.58
CA THR A 191 29.71 17.52 2.66
C THR A 191 29.17 18.79 3.33
N THR A 192 28.86 18.75 4.63
CA THR A 192 28.21 19.84 5.40
C THR A 192 26.86 20.33 4.83
N SER A 193 26.29 19.64 3.84
CA SER A 193 25.04 20.03 3.17
C SER A 193 23.78 19.58 3.93
N VAL A 194 23.92 18.97 5.12
CA VAL A 194 22.79 18.49 5.91
C VAL A 194 22.17 19.66 6.66
N ASN A 195 20.91 19.97 6.37
CA ASN A 195 20.14 20.92 7.15
C ASN A 195 19.68 20.28 8.47
N TRP A 196 20.50 20.40 9.52
CA TRP A 196 20.21 19.83 10.84
C TRP A 196 18.95 20.39 11.50
N ALA A 197 18.46 21.57 11.10
CA ALA A 197 17.20 22.13 11.62
C ALA A 197 15.97 21.25 11.29
N VAL A 198 16.08 20.38 10.28
CA VAL A 198 15.07 19.37 9.93
C VAL A 198 14.98 18.25 10.98
N TYR A 199 16.10 17.93 11.64
CA TYR A 199 16.22 16.83 12.62
C TYR A 199 16.14 17.30 14.07
N GLY A 200 15.49 18.45 14.29
CA GLY A 200 15.27 19.05 15.61
C GLY A 200 16.02 20.37 15.78
N ALA A 201 15.33 21.35 16.35
CA ALA A 201 15.93 22.60 16.81
C ALA A 201 16.07 22.55 18.34
N PRO A 202 17.21 22.96 18.92
CA PRO A 202 17.41 22.98 20.38
C PRO A 202 16.36 23.81 21.14
N THR A 203 15.71 24.75 20.44
CA THR A 203 14.73 25.68 20.99
C THR A 203 13.29 25.16 20.94
N ARG A 204 13.01 24.04 20.26
CA ARG A 204 11.64 23.48 20.20
C ARG A 204 11.36 22.66 21.45
N THR A 205 10.49 23.20 22.30
CA THR A 205 9.90 22.45 23.42
C THR A 205 8.60 21.79 22.98
N TYR A 206 8.30 20.61 23.51
CA TYR A 206 7.08 19.82 23.22
C TYR A 206 5.78 20.65 23.13
N PRO A 207 5.49 21.56 24.09
CA PRO A 207 4.27 22.38 24.09
C PRO A 207 4.16 23.33 22.90
N THR A 208 5.30 23.79 22.37
CA THR A 208 5.34 24.68 21.19
C THR A 208 5.27 23.92 19.87
N SER A 209 5.59 22.62 19.87
CA SER A 209 5.66 21.81 18.66
C SER A 209 4.34 21.15 18.25
N ILE A 210 3.39 20.98 19.18
CA ILE A 210 2.15 20.25 18.92
C ILE A 210 0.96 21.06 19.39
N ALA A 211 0.23 21.66 18.45
CA ALA A 211 -1.09 22.20 18.72
C ALA A 211 -2.06 21.04 19.05
N TRP A 212 -2.81 21.16 20.15
CA TRP A 212 -3.72 20.10 20.59
C TRP A 212 -4.79 19.77 19.53
N GLN A 213 -5.21 20.76 18.73
CA GLN A 213 -6.13 20.57 17.60
C GLN A 213 -5.51 19.64 16.55
N SER A 214 -4.26 19.89 16.17
CA SER A 214 -3.52 19.03 15.23
C SER A 214 -3.45 17.61 15.78
N ALA A 215 -3.09 17.45 17.06
CA ALA A 215 -3.00 16.12 17.68
C ALA A 215 -4.34 15.37 17.66
N LEU A 216 -5.43 16.06 17.98
CA LEU A 216 -6.77 15.48 17.96
C LEU A 216 -7.17 15.07 16.53
N CYS A 217 -6.90 15.90 15.53
CA CYS A 217 -7.13 15.57 14.13
C CYS A 217 -6.30 14.35 13.68
N THR A 218 -5.02 14.27 14.05
CA THR A 218 -4.16 13.13 13.71
C THR A 218 -4.68 11.83 14.31
N ILE A 219 -5.00 11.83 15.62
CA ILE A 219 -5.51 10.66 16.35
C ILE A 219 -6.87 10.19 15.82
N THR A 220 -7.74 11.09 15.38
CA THR A 220 -9.09 10.74 14.92
C THR A 220 -9.13 10.35 13.44
N ALA A 221 -8.38 11.04 12.58
CA ALA A 221 -8.38 10.77 11.15
C ALA A 221 -7.65 9.47 10.78
N SER A 222 -6.63 9.08 11.54
CA SER A 222 -5.87 7.86 11.30
C SER A 222 -6.70 6.56 11.40
N PRO A 223 -7.39 6.25 12.52
CA PRO A 223 -8.23 5.05 12.60
C PRO A 223 -9.36 5.06 11.58
N PHE A 224 -9.97 6.22 11.33
CA PHE A 224 -11.02 6.37 10.32
C PHE A 224 -10.50 5.99 8.92
N THR A 225 -9.34 6.53 8.55
CA THR A 225 -8.75 6.25 7.24
C THR A 225 -8.30 4.80 7.12
N ALA A 226 -7.70 4.22 8.16
CA ALA A 226 -7.32 2.80 8.18
C ALA A 226 -8.51 1.87 7.95
N VAL A 227 -9.64 2.13 8.61
CA VAL A 227 -10.89 1.38 8.44
C VAL A 227 -11.48 1.61 7.05
N LEU A 228 -11.45 2.84 6.54
CA LEU A 228 -11.92 3.16 5.19
C LEU A 228 -11.09 2.44 4.11
N THR A 229 -9.76 2.44 4.23
CA THR A 229 -8.88 1.70 3.31
C THR A 229 -9.22 0.21 3.33
N LEU A 230 -9.41 -0.39 4.51
CA LEU A 230 -9.82 -1.79 4.62
C LEU A 230 -11.20 -2.03 3.97
N ALA A 231 -12.18 -1.16 4.23
CA ALA A 231 -13.51 -1.26 3.63
C ALA A 231 -13.46 -1.19 2.10
N LEU A 232 -12.65 -0.29 1.54
CA LEU A 232 -12.43 -0.19 0.09
C LEU A 232 -11.83 -1.48 -0.48
N ARG A 233 -10.88 -2.10 0.22
CA ARG A 233 -10.27 -3.38 -0.19
C ARG A 233 -11.27 -4.52 -0.20
N LEU A 234 -12.12 -4.60 0.82
CA LEU A 234 -13.11 -5.67 0.96
C LEU A 234 -14.32 -5.46 0.04
N GLY A 235 -14.65 -4.21 -0.30
CA GLY A 235 -15.81 -3.87 -1.12
C GLY A 235 -15.61 -3.97 -2.64
N GLY A 236 -14.37 -3.96 -3.14
CA GLY A 236 -14.10 -3.88 -4.59
C GLY A 236 -13.24 -5.03 -5.13
N ARG A 237 -13.73 -5.74 -6.17
CA ARG A 237 -12.94 -6.78 -6.88
C ARG A 237 -11.59 -6.27 -7.40
N ASN A 238 -11.55 -5.02 -7.88
CA ASN A 238 -10.33 -4.37 -8.40
C ASN A 238 -9.50 -3.64 -7.31
N LEU A 239 -10.01 -3.54 -6.08
CA LEU A 239 -9.36 -2.85 -4.95
C LEU A 239 -8.68 -3.83 -3.99
N SER A 240 -8.54 -5.09 -4.41
CA SER A 240 -7.78 -6.11 -3.67
C SER A 240 -6.31 -5.71 -3.47
N ASN A 241 -5.76 -4.86 -4.36
CA ASN A 241 -4.43 -4.30 -4.19
C ASN A 241 -4.42 -3.30 -3.00
N PRO A 242 -3.73 -3.63 -1.88
CA PRO A 242 -3.75 -2.81 -0.68
C PRO A 242 -3.21 -1.40 -0.93
N VAL A 243 -2.19 -1.27 -1.77
CA VAL A 243 -1.53 0.01 -2.08
C VAL A 243 -2.50 0.93 -2.82
N LEU A 244 -3.17 0.41 -3.85
CA LEU A 244 -4.16 1.20 -4.61
C LEU A 244 -5.31 1.67 -3.71
N ALA A 245 -5.84 0.79 -2.85
CA ALA A 245 -6.89 1.17 -1.92
C ALA A 245 -6.43 2.23 -0.90
N GLY A 246 -5.20 2.12 -0.41
CA GLY A 246 -4.59 3.15 0.46
C GLY A 246 -4.49 4.49 -0.26
N ASN A 247 -4.00 4.50 -1.49
CA ASN A 247 -3.86 5.71 -2.31
C ASN A 247 -5.22 6.37 -2.59
N LEU A 248 -6.23 5.57 -2.91
CA LEU A 248 -7.59 6.06 -3.13
C LEU A 248 -8.21 6.60 -1.84
N SER A 249 -8.05 5.91 -0.71
CA SER A 249 -8.55 6.42 0.57
C SER A 249 -7.90 7.76 0.96
N ALA A 250 -6.59 7.90 0.73
CA ALA A 250 -5.89 9.14 0.95
C ALA A 250 -6.42 10.23 0.01
N LEU A 251 -6.51 9.96 -1.30
CA LEU A 251 -7.03 10.90 -2.29
C LEU A 251 -8.46 11.37 -1.97
N LEU A 252 -9.36 10.45 -1.62
CA LEU A 252 -10.76 10.75 -1.30
C LEU A 252 -10.89 11.68 -0.08
N LEU A 253 -9.97 11.59 0.88
CA LEU A 253 -9.98 12.42 2.07
C LEU A 253 -9.18 13.71 1.90
N THR A 254 -8.11 13.73 1.11
CA THR A 254 -7.29 14.93 0.88
C THR A 254 -7.91 15.87 -0.13
N LEU A 255 -8.62 15.38 -1.15
CA LEU A 255 -9.17 16.24 -2.21
C LEU A 255 -10.21 17.23 -1.67
N PRO A 256 -11.18 16.85 -0.80
CA PRO A 256 -12.06 17.81 -0.15
C PRO A 256 -11.31 18.82 0.72
N ILE A 257 -10.28 18.38 1.45
CA ILE A 257 -9.46 19.26 2.28
C ILE A 257 -8.80 20.34 1.43
N VAL A 258 -8.21 19.95 0.30
CA VAL A 258 -7.59 20.89 -0.66
C VAL A 258 -8.64 21.82 -1.28
N ALA A 259 -9.81 21.29 -1.65
CA ALA A 259 -10.89 22.11 -2.22
C ALA A 259 -11.36 23.18 -1.22
N ILE A 260 -11.54 22.82 0.06
CA ILE A 260 -11.95 23.77 1.10
C ILE A 260 -10.80 24.70 1.50
N ALA A 261 -9.53 24.29 1.39
CA ALA A 261 -8.40 25.18 1.67
C ALA A 261 -8.38 26.39 0.74
N THR A 262 -8.95 26.28 -0.46
CA THR A 262 -9.13 27.43 -1.36
C THR A 262 -10.18 28.44 -0.87
N SER A 263 -11.04 28.06 0.08
CA SER A 263 -12.14 28.88 0.59
C SER A 263 -11.82 29.60 1.92
N THR A 264 -10.57 30.06 2.11
CA THR A 264 -10.07 30.78 3.32
C THR A 264 -10.01 29.98 4.63
N PHE A 265 -10.37 28.70 4.61
CA PHE A 265 -10.32 27.85 5.80
C PHE A 265 -8.92 27.27 5.96
N GLU A 266 -8.24 27.60 7.07
CA GLU A 266 -6.97 26.99 7.42
C GLU A 266 -7.19 25.60 8.02
N PHE A 267 -6.57 24.58 7.42
CA PHE A 267 -6.59 23.22 7.94
C PHE A 267 -5.36 22.94 8.79
N THR A 268 -5.52 22.11 9.81
CA THR A 268 -4.38 21.65 10.61
C THR A 268 -3.64 20.54 9.87
N ASP A 269 -2.30 20.62 9.83
CA ASP A 269 -1.44 19.58 9.23
C ASP A 269 -1.72 18.19 9.81
N GLY A 270 -2.14 18.13 11.07
CA GLY A 270 -2.47 16.89 11.76
C GLY A 270 -3.55 16.05 11.08
N LEU A 271 -4.53 16.68 10.44
CA LEU A 271 -5.55 15.95 9.69
C LEU A 271 -4.92 15.16 8.53
N LEU A 272 -4.03 15.80 7.77
CA LEU A 272 -3.34 15.18 6.63
C LEU A 272 -2.37 14.09 7.09
N GLU A 273 -1.61 14.34 8.16
CA GLU A 273 -0.75 13.34 8.80
C GLU A 273 -1.55 12.10 9.21
N GLY A 274 -2.70 12.31 9.87
CA GLY A 274 -3.60 11.24 10.29
C GLY A 274 -4.10 10.41 9.11
N VAL A 275 -4.57 11.07 8.04
CA VAL A 275 -5.01 10.39 6.81
C VAL A 275 -3.90 9.53 6.22
N LEU A 276 -2.68 10.04 6.13
CA LEU A 276 -1.55 9.29 5.57
C LEU A 276 -1.19 8.08 6.44
N ILE A 277 -1.02 8.27 7.75
CA ILE A 277 -0.75 7.17 8.69
C ILE A 277 -1.84 6.10 8.58
N GLY A 278 -3.11 6.52 8.60
CA GLY A 278 -4.24 5.61 8.48
C GLY A 278 -4.24 4.83 7.18
N SER A 279 -3.96 5.49 6.04
CA SER A 279 -3.88 4.80 4.75
C SER A 279 -2.74 3.77 4.72
N PHE A 280 -1.58 4.06 5.32
CA PHE A 280 -0.50 3.09 5.47
C PHE A 280 -0.89 1.90 6.35
N VAL A 281 -1.57 2.14 7.47
CA VAL A 281 -2.08 1.07 8.34
C VAL A 281 -3.07 0.20 7.56
N GLY A 282 -3.97 0.82 6.80
CA GLY A 282 -4.95 0.15 5.95
C GLY A 282 -4.37 -0.74 4.85
N MET A 283 -3.11 -0.51 4.45
CA MET A 283 -2.37 -1.36 3.52
C MET A 283 -1.88 -2.68 4.15
N SER A 284 -2.03 -2.88 5.47
CA SER A 284 -1.59 -4.11 6.15
C SER A 284 -2.33 -5.35 5.63
N GLY A 285 -1.63 -6.47 5.58
CA GLY A 285 -2.19 -7.79 5.31
C GLY A 285 -3.25 -8.16 6.33
N THR A 286 -4.37 -8.70 5.83
CA THR A 286 -5.50 -9.14 6.66
C THR A 286 -5.19 -10.44 7.43
N ASP A 287 -4.12 -11.13 7.05
CA ASP A 287 -3.52 -12.25 7.75
C ASP A 287 -2.82 -11.82 9.05
N ILE A 288 -2.34 -10.57 9.11
CA ILE A 288 -1.66 -9.99 10.27
C ILE A 288 -2.64 -9.23 11.16
N ILE A 289 -3.47 -8.36 10.56
CA ILE A 289 -4.49 -7.59 11.25
C ILE A 289 -5.84 -8.08 10.75
N GLN A 290 -6.61 -8.75 11.59
CA GLN A 290 -7.74 -9.57 11.12
C GLN A 290 -9.05 -8.78 11.05
N ASN A 291 -9.23 -7.79 11.92
CA ASN A 291 -10.53 -7.15 12.14
C ASN A 291 -10.44 -5.62 12.06
N TYR A 292 -11.55 -4.96 11.70
CA TYR A 292 -11.65 -3.49 11.63
C TYR A 292 -11.20 -2.79 12.92
N ILE A 293 -11.52 -3.36 14.09
CA ILE A 293 -11.11 -2.81 15.40
C ILE A 293 -9.59 -2.79 15.53
N GLN A 294 -8.90 -3.83 15.04
CA GLN A 294 -7.45 -3.90 15.10
C GLN A 294 -6.79 -2.91 14.13
N PHE A 295 -7.37 -2.70 12.94
CA PHE A 295 -6.93 -1.64 12.02
C PHE A 295 -7.12 -0.24 12.63
N GLY A 296 -8.27 0.01 13.26
CA GLY A 296 -8.50 1.26 13.98
C GLY A 296 -7.50 1.47 15.12
N ALA A 297 -7.27 0.45 15.95
CA ALA A 297 -6.29 0.49 17.02
C ALA A 297 -4.87 0.76 16.49
N ALA A 298 -4.48 0.11 15.39
CA ALA A 298 -3.17 0.33 14.76
C ALA A 298 -3.03 1.77 14.23
N GLY A 299 -4.12 2.35 13.69
CA GLY A 299 -4.18 3.76 13.31
C GLY A 299 -3.97 4.70 14.50
N VAL A 300 -4.69 4.49 15.60
CA VAL A 300 -4.52 5.28 16.83
C VAL A 300 -3.09 5.17 17.36
N LEU A 301 -2.50 3.97 17.41
CA LEU A 301 -1.13 3.78 17.88
C LEU A 301 -0.09 4.40 16.94
N GLY A 302 -0.29 4.31 15.62
CA GLY A 302 0.56 4.98 14.64
C GLY A 302 0.51 6.50 14.78
N ALA A 303 -0.69 7.07 14.96
CA ALA A 303 -0.87 8.49 15.27
C ALA A 303 -0.22 8.87 16.62
N GLY A 304 -0.26 7.99 17.62
CA GLY A 304 0.46 8.17 18.88
C GLY A 304 1.97 8.30 18.67
N TRP A 305 2.57 7.42 17.86
CA TRP A 305 3.98 7.51 17.49
C TRP A 305 4.31 8.79 16.74
N ASN A 306 3.43 9.28 15.88
CA ASN A 306 3.60 10.58 15.24
C ASN A 306 3.76 11.71 16.26
N LEU A 307 2.89 11.77 17.27
CA LEU A 307 3.01 12.79 18.33
C LEU A 307 4.27 12.61 19.18
N VAL A 308 4.80 11.39 19.28
CA VAL A 308 6.09 11.12 19.92
C VAL A 308 7.26 11.65 19.08
N PHE A 309 7.23 11.44 17.76
CA PHE A 309 8.35 11.78 16.89
C PHE A 309 8.33 13.21 16.34
N LYS A 310 7.17 13.85 16.28
CA LYS A 310 6.97 15.20 15.70
C LYS A 310 7.93 16.28 16.22
N PRO A 311 8.33 16.31 17.50
CA PRO A 311 9.32 17.30 17.97
C PRO A 311 10.73 17.07 17.41
N PHE A 312 11.06 15.83 17.06
CA PHE A 312 12.39 15.41 16.60
C PHE A 312 12.53 15.50 15.07
N PHE A 313 11.44 15.36 14.33
CA PHE A 313 11.46 15.29 12.87
C PHE A 313 10.51 16.33 12.26
N ASN A 314 11.07 17.35 11.61
CA ASN A 314 10.30 18.44 11.02
C ASN A 314 10.29 18.33 9.48
N GLY A 315 9.13 18.07 8.87
CA GLY A 315 9.02 17.99 7.40
C GLY A 315 9.73 16.76 6.80
N VAL A 316 9.87 15.70 7.60
CA VAL A 316 10.56 14.46 7.29
C VAL A 316 9.55 13.36 6.94
N VAL A 317 9.91 12.49 5.99
CA VAL A 317 9.11 11.31 5.65
C VAL A 317 9.25 10.24 6.74
N ILE A 318 8.36 10.28 7.74
CA ILE A 318 8.33 9.33 8.87
C ILE A 318 6.97 8.61 9.03
N LEU A 319 5.90 9.15 8.45
CA LEU A 319 4.52 8.70 8.68
C LEU A 319 4.28 7.20 8.43
N GLY A 320 4.92 6.63 7.40
CA GLY A 320 4.77 5.20 7.16
C GLY A 320 5.58 4.32 8.13
N PHE A 321 6.69 4.82 8.68
CA PHE A 321 7.38 4.13 9.78
C PHE A 321 6.54 4.13 11.06
N GLU A 322 5.88 5.25 11.37
CA GLU A 322 4.95 5.37 12.50
C GLU A 322 3.76 4.43 12.37
N ALA A 323 3.17 4.34 11.16
CA ALA A 323 2.13 3.37 10.84
C ALA A 323 2.61 1.92 11.08
N MET A 324 3.84 1.60 10.67
CA MET A 324 4.43 0.28 10.89
C MET A 324 4.59 -0.05 12.37
N LEU A 325 5.06 0.91 13.18
CA LEU A 325 5.15 0.75 14.64
C LEU A 325 3.77 0.54 15.28
N GLY A 326 2.74 1.26 14.80
CA GLY A 326 1.35 1.06 15.22
C GLY A 326 0.86 -0.36 14.93
N CYS A 327 1.08 -0.86 13.71
CA CYS A 327 0.75 -2.23 13.34
C CYS A 327 1.52 -3.26 14.19
N ALA A 328 2.83 -3.06 14.40
CA ALA A 328 3.66 -3.96 15.19
C ALA A 328 3.20 -4.06 16.66
N LEU A 329 2.74 -2.96 17.25
CA LEU A 329 2.19 -2.96 18.62
C LEU A 329 0.87 -3.72 18.72
N VAL A 330 -0.05 -3.58 17.76
CA VAL A 330 -1.34 -4.31 17.77
C VAL A 330 -1.12 -5.81 17.62
N VAL A 331 -0.23 -6.21 16.72
CA VAL A 331 0.12 -7.61 16.49
C VAL A 331 0.87 -8.21 17.69
N GLY A 332 1.59 -7.35 18.43
CA GLY A 332 2.38 -7.71 19.60
C GLY A 332 3.66 -8.47 19.26
N GLY A 333 4.49 -8.70 20.29
CA GLY A 333 5.80 -9.34 20.14
C GLY A 333 5.79 -10.74 19.51
N LYS A 334 4.67 -11.48 19.61
CA LYS A 334 4.53 -12.82 19.01
C LYS A 334 4.49 -12.77 17.47
N GLY A 335 3.97 -11.71 16.86
CA GLY A 335 4.06 -11.52 15.40
C GLY A 335 5.40 -10.94 14.97
N VAL A 336 6.06 -10.13 15.81
CA VAL A 336 7.44 -9.67 15.59
C VAL A 336 8.42 -10.84 15.50
N GLY A 337 8.23 -11.88 16.32
CA GLY A 337 9.02 -13.11 16.24
C GLY A 337 8.87 -13.88 14.91
N ARG A 338 7.75 -13.72 14.19
CA ARG A 338 7.61 -14.24 12.81
C ARG A 338 8.37 -13.38 11.79
N MET A 339 8.59 -12.08 12.07
CA MET A 339 9.37 -11.18 11.20
C MET A 339 10.85 -11.56 11.10
N LEU A 340 11.43 -12.11 12.19
CA LEU A 340 12.84 -12.46 12.28
C LEU A 340 13.13 -13.94 11.99
N LYS A 341 12.08 -14.75 11.80
CA LYS A 341 12.24 -16.07 11.23
C LYS A 341 12.55 -15.90 9.75
N PHE A 342 13.81 -15.60 9.46
CA PHE A 342 14.39 -15.99 8.18
C PHE A 342 14.04 -17.46 8.02
N LYS A 343 13.16 -17.76 7.06
CA LYS A 343 13.07 -19.11 6.53
C LYS A 343 14.43 -19.32 5.89
N VAL A 344 15.40 -19.76 6.69
CA VAL A 344 16.61 -20.39 6.20
C VAL A 344 16.02 -21.60 5.51
N ASP A 345 15.78 -21.47 4.21
CA ASP A 345 15.37 -22.58 3.38
C ASP A 345 16.41 -23.66 3.66
N GLY A 346 16.01 -24.64 4.45
CA GLY A 346 16.87 -25.72 4.89
C GLY A 346 17.53 -26.27 3.65
N GLY A 347 18.87 -26.30 3.68
CA GLY A 347 19.72 -26.44 2.51
C GLY A 347 19.12 -27.29 1.41
N GLY A 348 18.95 -26.67 0.24
CA GLY A 348 19.01 -27.42 -1.00
C GLY A 348 20.31 -28.21 -0.96
N GLY A 349 20.19 -29.52 -0.77
CA GLY A 349 21.31 -30.43 -0.84
C GLY A 349 22.07 -30.13 -2.13
N ILE A 350 23.37 -29.85 -1.98
CA ILE A 350 24.30 -29.82 -3.09
C ILE A 350 24.13 -31.17 -3.80
N PRO A 351 23.78 -31.23 -5.10
CA PRO A 351 23.80 -32.49 -5.82
C PRO A 351 25.24 -33.02 -5.75
N ASN A 352 25.42 -34.19 -5.13
CA ASN A 352 26.70 -34.88 -5.14
C ASN A 352 27.13 -35.09 -6.60
N PRO A 353 28.42 -34.89 -6.92
CA PRO A 353 28.94 -34.95 -8.28
C PRO A 353 28.77 -36.32 -8.95
#